data_AF-X0ZCV3-F1
#
_entry.id   AF-X0ZCV3-F1
#
_cell.length_a   1.000
_cell.length_b   1.000
_cell.length_c   1.000
_cell.angle_alpha   90.00
_cell.angle_beta   90.00
_cell.angle_gamma   90.00
#
_symmetry.space_group_name_H-M   'P 1'
#
loop_
_entity.id
_entity.type
_entity.pdbx_description
1 polymer ?
#
loop_
_entity_poly.entity_id
_entity_poly.type
_entity_poly.pdbx_seq_one_letter_code
_entity_poly.pdbx_strand_id
1 'polypeptide(L)'
;MFRRSAPSQNFSPDFQRGVKGAKPYPLWIKPDKKLSLQDVMAIMRDHYEGTEFDMTKGLDAGPFRSPNRWRNLTWEVEGVKYSWERPISTQQTAFSFISQSRSWLPNAIGGVYWYGWDDTYTTCYVPLYCCINDLPKSFTVGDLQKFSWDSAWWVFNFVANIA
;
A
#
# COMPACT_ATOMS: atom_id res chain seq x y z
N MET A 1 2.61 -9.38 0.61
CA MET A 1 4.10 -9.24 0.62
C MET A 1 4.83 -10.54 0.30
N PHE A 2 4.87 -11.54 1.18
CA PHE A 2 5.74 -12.73 1.00
C PHE A 2 5.48 -13.51 -0.28
N ARG A 3 4.21 -13.81 -0.60
CA ARG A 3 3.85 -14.49 -1.87
C ARG A 3 4.30 -13.73 -3.12
N ARG A 4 4.40 -12.41 -3.08
CA ARG A 4 4.88 -11.58 -4.21
C ARG A 4 6.40 -11.55 -4.30
N SER A 5 7.09 -11.61 -3.16
CA SER A 5 8.55 -11.60 -3.10
C SER A 5 9.17 -12.98 -3.33
N ALA A 6 8.51 -14.05 -2.89
CA ALA A 6 8.94 -15.43 -3.04
C ALA A 6 7.78 -16.37 -3.43
N PRO A 7 7.25 -16.26 -4.66
CA PRO A 7 6.19 -17.15 -5.15
C PRO A 7 6.53 -18.64 -5.01
N SER A 8 7.80 -19.04 -5.19
CA SER A 8 8.25 -20.43 -5.13
C SER A 8 8.00 -21.10 -3.77
N GLN A 9 7.90 -20.31 -2.69
CA GLN A 9 7.74 -20.81 -1.33
C GLN A 9 6.28 -21.12 -0.96
N ASN A 10 5.31 -20.77 -1.81
CA ASN A 10 3.88 -21.16 -1.68
C ASN A 10 3.29 -20.93 -0.27
N PHE A 11 3.51 -19.73 0.28
CA PHE A 11 3.00 -19.31 1.58
C PHE A 11 1.46 -19.41 1.68
N SER A 12 0.96 -20.21 2.63
CA SER A 12 -0.48 -20.38 2.91
C SER A 12 -1.06 -19.23 3.73
N PRO A 13 -2.29 -18.76 3.44
CA PRO A 13 -2.99 -17.75 4.25
C PRO A 13 -3.50 -18.26 5.61
N ASP A 14 -3.44 -19.58 5.86
CA ASP A 14 -4.05 -20.25 7.01
C ASP A 14 -3.76 -19.62 8.37
N PHE A 15 -2.52 -19.15 8.57
CA PHE A 15 -2.13 -18.53 9.83
C PHE A 15 -2.91 -17.23 10.11
N GLN A 16 -3.02 -16.36 9.10
CA GLN A 16 -3.78 -15.11 9.21
C GLN A 16 -5.28 -15.38 9.37
N ARG A 17 -5.76 -16.49 8.78
CA ARG A 17 -7.16 -16.95 8.88
C ARG A 17 -7.47 -17.65 10.20
N GLY A 18 -6.49 -17.82 11.10
CA GLY A 18 -6.68 -18.48 12.39
C GLY A 18 -7.01 -19.96 12.27
N VAL A 19 -6.60 -20.63 11.19
CA VAL A 19 -6.82 -22.07 10.99
C VAL A 19 -6.09 -22.85 12.08
N LYS A 20 -6.80 -23.77 12.75
CA LYS A 20 -6.24 -24.56 13.85
C LYS A 20 -5.03 -25.37 13.38
N GLY A 21 -3.88 -25.18 14.05
CA GLY A 21 -2.63 -25.87 13.74
C GLY A 21 -1.78 -25.20 12.66
N ALA A 22 -2.21 -24.07 12.10
CA ALA A 22 -1.41 -23.29 11.17
C ALA A 22 -0.12 -22.76 11.85
N LYS A 23 0.99 -22.82 11.12
CA LYS A 23 2.28 -22.30 11.59
C LYS A 23 2.37 -20.81 11.32
N PRO A 24 2.96 -20.01 12.24
CA PRO A 24 3.22 -18.59 12.00
C PRO A 24 4.11 -18.40 10.77
N TYR A 25 3.91 -17.26 10.10
CA TYR A 25 4.84 -16.84 9.07
C TYR A 25 6.25 -16.65 9.65
N PRO A 26 7.30 -16.97 8.88
CA PRO A 26 8.66 -16.68 9.31
C PRO A 26 8.85 -15.16 9.41
N LEU A 27 9.72 -14.73 10.32
CA LEU A 27 10.05 -13.31 10.43
C LEU A 27 10.74 -12.77 9.16
N TRP A 28 11.55 -13.61 8.52
CA TRP A 28 12.34 -13.27 7.33
C TRP A 28 12.13 -14.30 6.24
N ILE A 29 12.17 -13.83 5.00
CA ILE A 29 12.18 -14.69 3.81
C ILE A 29 13.31 -14.25 2.89
N LYS A 30 13.77 -15.18 2.06
CA LYS A 30 14.61 -14.86 0.90
C LYS A 30 13.71 -14.70 -0.34
N PRO A 31 13.67 -13.53 -0.99
CA PRO A 31 12.98 -13.38 -2.27
C PRO A 31 13.56 -14.29 -3.34
N ASP A 32 12.73 -14.74 -4.27
CA ASP A 32 13.17 -15.61 -5.39
C ASP A 32 14.13 -14.87 -6.33
N LYS A 33 13.93 -13.55 -6.45
CA LYS A 33 14.77 -12.64 -7.22
C LYS A 33 14.99 -11.35 -6.46
N LYS A 34 16.04 -10.60 -6.82
CA LYS A 34 16.24 -9.24 -6.31
C LYS A 34 15.00 -8.39 -6.61
N LEU A 35 14.53 -7.65 -5.61
CA LEU A 35 13.39 -6.76 -5.75
C LEU A 35 13.87 -5.42 -6.31
N SER A 36 13.20 -4.96 -7.37
CA SER A 36 13.34 -3.60 -7.86
C SER A 36 12.57 -2.62 -6.98
N LEU A 37 12.82 -1.32 -7.16
CA LEU A 37 12.01 -0.28 -6.52
C LEU A 37 10.52 -0.41 -6.89
N GLN A 38 10.24 -0.71 -8.16
CA GLN A 38 8.89 -0.88 -8.69
C GLN A 38 8.19 -2.09 -8.04
N ASP A 39 8.92 -3.17 -7.74
CA ASP A 39 8.35 -4.31 -7.02
C ASP A 39 7.91 -3.89 -5.60
N VAL A 40 8.72 -3.10 -4.90
CA VAL A 40 8.37 -2.58 -3.56
C VAL A 40 7.18 -1.63 -3.64
N MET A 41 7.17 -0.71 -4.62
CA MET A 41 6.02 0.17 -4.86
C MET A 41 4.74 -0.62 -5.15
N ALA A 42 4.81 -1.67 -5.98
CA ALA A 42 3.68 -2.52 -6.30
C ALA A 42 3.17 -3.32 -5.09
N ILE A 43 4.07 -3.75 -4.20
CA ILE A 43 3.68 -4.40 -2.95
C ILE A 43 2.91 -3.44 -2.04
N MET A 44 3.31 -2.17 -1.97
CA MET A 44 2.57 -1.17 -1.19
C MET A 44 1.16 -0.88 -1.73
N ARG A 45 0.89 -1.21 -3.00
CA ARG A 45 -0.40 -1.02 -3.69
C ARG A 45 -1.36 -2.18 -3.58
N ASP A 46 -0.98 -3.24 -2.85
CA ASP A 46 -1.66 -4.53 -2.93
C ASP A 46 -2.98 -4.56 -2.14
N HIS A 47 -4.00 -5.14 -2.78
CA HIS A 47 -5.30 -5.50 -2.22
C HIS A 47 -5.60 -6.99 -2.41
N TYR A 48 -4.57 -7.83 -2.24
CA TYR A 48 -4.63 -9.27 -2.39
C TYR A 48 -4.95 -9.75 -3.83
N GLU A 49 -4.62 -8.96 -4.84
CA GLU A 49 -4.90 -9.29 -6.25
C GLU A 49 -4.32 -10.66 -6.64
N GLY A 50 -5.13 -11.45 -7.35
CA GLY A 50 -4.73 -12.80 -7.78
C GLY A 50 -4.82 -13.87 -6.68
N THR A 51 -5.42 -13.56 -5.53
CA THR A 51 -5.76 -14.54 -4.49
C THR A 51 -7.26 -14.74 -4.35
N GLU A 52 -7.69 -15.63 -3.47
CA GLU A 52 -9.11 -15.78 -3.08
C GLU A 52 -9.65 -14.58 -2.29
N PHE A 53 -8.76 -13.73 -1.75
CA PHE A 53 -9.10 -12.53 -0.98
C PHE A 53 -9.06 -11.24 -1.82
N ASP A 54 -8.90 -11.39 -3.14
CA ASP A 54 -8.76 -10.29 -4.10
C ASP A 54 -9.93 -9.32 -4.00
N MET A 55 -9.65 -8.13 -3.48
CA MET A 55 -10.69 -7.13 -3.19
C MET A 55 -11.20 -6.42 -4.46
N THR A 56 -10.56 -6.64 -5.61
CA THR A 56 -11.06 -6.13 -6.90
C THR A 56 -12.17 -7.00 -7.48
N LYS A 57 -12.53 -8.10 -6.81
CA LYS A 57 -13.54 -9.06 -7.24
C LYS A 57 -14.73 -9.14 -6.28
N GLY A 58 -15.80 -9.76 -6.76
CA GLY A 58 -17.02 -10.00 -6.00
C GLY A 58 -18.03 -8.86 -6.08
N LEU A 59 -19.16 -9.04 -5.39
CA LEU A 59 -20.29 -8.11 -5.42
C LEU A 59 -19.89 -6.72 -4.91
N ASP A 60 -19.15 -6.66 -3.80
CA ASP A 60 -18.72 -5.41 -3.16
C ASP A 60 -17.70 -4.61 -3.98
N ALA A 61 -16.98 -5.25 -4.90
CA ALA A 61 -16.09 -4.52 -5.82
C ALA A 61 -16.87 -3.74 -6.88
N GLY A 62 -18.15 -4.08 -7.10
CA GLY A 62 -19.01 -3.42 -8.04
C GLY A 62 -18.55 -3.52 -9.51
N PRO A 63 -19.20 -2.78 -10.43
CA PRO A 63 -18.88 -2.83 -11.85
C PRO A 63 -17.49 -2.28 -12.18
N PHE A 64 -16.92 -1.44 -11.31
CA PHE A 64 -15.62 -0.79 -11.51
C PHE A 64 -14.47 -1.52 -10.83
N ARG A 65 -14.71 -2.68 -10.19
CA ARG A 65 -13.70 -3.48 -9.51
C ARG A 65 -12.96 -2.71 -8.41
N SER A 66 -13.68 -1.86 -7.68
CA SER A 66 -13.09 -1.06 -6.62
C SER A 66 -12.56 -1.96 -5.50
N PRO A 67 -11.28 -1.84 -5.11
CA PRO A 67 -10.73 -2.62 -4.01
C PRO A 67 -11.12 -2.07 -2.64
N ASN A 68 -11.65 -0.85 -2.58
CA ASN A 68 -11.96 -0.21 -1.33
C ASN A 68 -13.18 -0.87 -0.66
N ARG A 69 -13.19 -0.92 0.68
CA ARG A 69 -14.32 -1.39 1.49
C ARG A 69 -14.68 -0.33 2.51
N TRP A 70 -15.91 0.15 2.44
CA TRP A 70 -16.41 1.22 3.29
C TRP A 70 -16.73 0.66 4.68
N ARG A 71 -16.91 1.55 5.66
CA ARG A 71 -17.10 1.14 7.07
C ARG A 71 -18.26 0.16 7.23
N ASN A 72 -18.18 -0.61 8.32
CA ASN A 72 -18.89 -1.88 8.56
C ASN A 72 -18.26 -3.04 7.79
N LEU A 73 -16.99 -3.31 8.11
CA LEU A 73 -16.18 -4.37 7.50
C LEU A 73 -16.61 -5.80 7.91
N THR A 74 -17.68 -5.92 8.68
CA THR A 74 -18.20 -7.18 9.20
C THR A 74 -19.66 -7.34 8.84
N TRP A 75 -20.07 -8.54 8.44
CA TRP A 75 -21.45 -8.88 8.15
C TRP A 75 -21.79 -10.28 8.65
N GLU A 76 -23.06 -10.65 8.62
CA GLU A 76 -23.53 -11.96 9.07
C GLU A 76 -24.38 -12.62 8.00
N VAL A 77 -24.13 -13.90 7.73
CA VAL A 77 -24.94 -14.73 6.82
C VAL A 77 -25.24 -16.02 7.55
N GLU A 78 -26.53 -16.34 7.73
CA GLU A 78 -26.99 -17.58 8.37
C GLU A 78 -26.36 -17.84 9.76
N GLY A 79 -26.19 -16.78 10.56
CA GLY A 79 -25.60 -16.88 11.90
C GLY A 79 -24.06 -16.92 11.93
N VAL A 80 -23.41 -16.94 10.77
CA VAL A 80 -21.95 -16.90 10.65
C VAL A 80 -21.48 -15.47 10.39
N LYS A 81 -20.60 -14.97 11.25
CA LYS A 81 -19.98 -13.65 11.10
C LYS A 81 -18.77 -13.72 10.18
N TYR A 82 -18.71 -12.77 9.25
CA TYR A 82 -17.63 -12.60 8.29
C TYR A 82 -17.01 -11.22 8.43
N SER A 83 -15.80 -11.07 7.91
CA SER A 83 -15.11 -9.79 7.80
C SER A 83 -14.28 -9.69 6.54
N TRP A 84 -14.09 -8.48 6.03
CA TRP A 84 -13.12 -8.21 4.99
C TRP A 84 -11.69 -8.29 5.55
N GLU A 85 -10.76 -8.80 4.74
CA GLU A 85 -9.34 -8.72 5.05
C GLU A 85 -8.87 -7.25 5.00
N ARG A 86 -7.83 -6.91 5.77
CA ARG A 86 -7.22 -5.58 5.70
C ARG A 86 -6.16 -5.57 4.59
N PRO A 87 -6.36 -4.86 3.46
CA PRO A 87 -5.33 -4.75 2.43
C PRO A 87 -4.16 -3.88 2.89
N ILE A 88 -3.09 -3.87 2.09
CA ILE A 88 -1.93 -2.99 2.36
C ILE A 88 -2.31 -1.56 2.00
N SER A 89 -2.84 -1.39 0.79
CA SER A 89 -3.31 -0.11 0.28
C SER A 89 -4.72 0.18 0.78
N THR A 90 -4.96 1.39 1.28
CA THR A 90 -6.28 1.84 1.73
C THR A 90 -6.43 3.34 1.52
N GLN A 91 -7.65 3.79 1.28
CA GLN A 91 -8.02 5.23 1.25
C GLN A 91 -7.70 6.01 2.53
N GLN A 92 -7.39 5.33 3.64
CA GLN A 92 -7.04 5.98 4.91
C GLN A 92 -5.56 6.32 5.03
N THR A 93 -4.76 5.94 4.02
CA THR A 93 -3.32 6.18 4.02
C THR A 93 -3.07 7.68 3.91
N ALA A 94 -2.57 8.33 4.96
CA ALA A 94 -2.23 9.75 4.86
C ALA A 94 -1.02 9.98 3.94
N PHE A 95 -0.03 9.09 4.04
CA PHE A 95 1.17 9.08 3.23
C PHE A 95 1.84 7.70 3.28
N SER A 96 2.72 7.45 2.32
CA SER A 96 3.60 6.29 2.30
C SER A 96 4.99 6.71 1.81
N PHE A 97 6.03 5.98 2.18
CA PHE A 97 7.35 6.22 1.63
C PHE A 97 8.17 4.95 1.51
N ILE A 98 9.10 4.95 0.55
CA ILE A 98 10.13 3.93 0.40
C ILE A 98 11.49 4.59 0.56
N SER A 99 12.25 4.17 1.56
CA SER A 99 13.64 4.59 1.73
C SER A 99 14.54 3.75 0.83
N GLN A 100 15.33 4.40 -0.02
CA GLN A 100 16.30 3.75 -0.88
C GLN A 100 17.70 4.30 -0.62
N SER A 101 18.60 3.45 -0.15
CA SER A 101 20.02 3.75 -0.01
C SER A 101 20.81 3.12 -1.16
N ARG A 102 21.36 3.95 -2.04
CA ARG A 102 22.02 3.55 -3.29
C ARG A 102 23.54 3.57 -3.11
N SER A 103 24.11 2.44 -2.70
CA SER A 103 25.54 2.30 -2.41
C SER A 103 26.46 2.55 -3.61
N TRP A 104 25.93 2.52 -4.84
CA TRP A 104 26.68 2.81 -6.06
C TRP A 104 26.78 4.31 -6.38
N LEU A 105 26.26 5.18 -5.51
CA LEU A 105 26.35 6.63 -5.63
C LEU A 105 27.08 7.24 -4.41
N PRO A 106 27.62 8.46 -4.54
CA PRO A 106 28.20 9.18 -3.40
C PRO A 106 27.19 9.37 -2.26
N ASN A 107 27.67 9.32 -1.02
CA ASN A 107 26.83 9.43 0.19
C ASN A 107 25.86 10.62 0.16
N ALA A 108 26.29 11.76 -0.38
CA ALA A 108 25.47 12.96 -0.48
C ALA A 108 24.19 12.78 -1.34
N ILE A 109 24.19 11.89 -2.33
CA ILE A 109 23.05 11.70 -3.24
C ILE A 109 22.52 10.25 -3.26
N GLY A 110 23.16 9.36 -2.50
CA GLY A 110 22.80 7.94 -2.45
C GLY A 110 21.44 7.68 -1.80
N GLY A 111 21.04 8.50 -0.83
CA GLY A 111 19.77 8.38 -0.11
C GLY A 111 18.62 9.10 -0.80
N VAL A 112 17.50 8.39 -1.02
CA VAL A 112 16.25 8.94 -1.54
C VAL A 112 15.06 8.38 -0.76
N TYR A 113 14.15 9.26 -0.35
CA TYR A 113 12.80 8.89 0.06
C TYR A 113 11.85 9.05 -1.12
N TRP A 114 11.33 7.94 -1.61
CA TRP A 114 10.23 7.94 -2.57
C TRP A 114 8.94 8.16 -1.80
N TYR A 115 8.42 9.37 -1.81
CA TYR A 115 7.31 9.81 -0.96
C TYR A 115 6.00 9.87 -1.76
N GLY A 116 4.94 9.26 -1.25
CA GLY A 116 3.60 9.28 -1.84
C GLY A 116 2.59 9.85 -0.86
N TRP A 117 1.77 10.77 -1.31
CA TRP A 117 0.62 11.27 -0.56
C TRP A 117 -0.60 10.40 -0.81
N ASP A 118 -1.44 10.29 0.22
CA ASP A 118 -2.74 9.63 0.15
C ASP A 118 -2.67 8.12 -0.21
N ASP A 119 -3.77 7.54 -0.70
CA ASP A 119 -3.90 6.14 -1.08
C ASP A 119 -2.75 5.67 -1.97
N THR A 120 -2.01 4.68 -1.49
CA THR A 120 -0.88 4.09 -2.20
C THR A 120 -1.25 3.59 -3.59
N TYR A 121 -2.50 3.17 -3.82
CA TYR A 121 -2.96 2.63 -5.09
C TYR A 121 -2.96 3.67 -6.21
N THR A 122 -3.34 4.91 -5.90
CA THR A 122 -3.46 6.03 -6.85
C THR A 122 -2.30 7.01 -6.75
N THR A 123 -1.50 6.96 -5.68
CA THR A 123 -0.39 7.87 -5.47
C THR A 123 0.68 7.77 -6.55
N CYS A 124 1.53 8.79 -6.63
CA CYS A 124 2.72 8.87 -7.46
C CYS A 124 3.88 9.15 -6.52
N TYR A 125 4.84 8.22 -6.46
CA TYR A 125 5.99 8.36 -5.57
C TYR A 125 6.97 9.41 -6.11
N VAL A 126 7.17 10.48 -5.35
CA VAL A 126 8.07 11.59 -5.65
C VAL A 126 9.42 11.36 -4.97
N PRO A 127 10.55 11.42 -5.70
CA PRO A 127 11.87 11.23 -5.10
C PRO A 127 12.32 12.48 -4.33
N LEU A 128 12.40 12.39 -3.02
CA LEU A 128 12.99 13.39 -2.14
C LEU A 128 14.40 12.93 -1.75
N TYR A 129 15.42 13.64 -2.26
CA TYR A 129 16.81 13.35 -1.90
C TYR A 129 17.08 13.73 -0.45
N CYS A 130 17.80 12.89 0.29
CA CYS A 130 18.06 13.13 1.71
C CYS A 130 18.99 14.34 1.98
N CYS A 131 19.63 14.91 0.95
CA CYS A 131 20.52 16.06 1.05
C CYS A 131 19.86 17.42 0.81
N ILE A 132 18.54 17.46 0.56
CA ILE A 132 17.82 18.73 0.41
C ILE A 132 17.72 19.42 1.78
N ASN A 133 17.85 20.75 1.79
CA ASN A 133 17.70 21.55 3.02
C ASN A 133 16.26 22.04 3.23
N ASP A 134 15.40 21.91 2.21
CA ASP A 134 14.00 22.30 2.25
C ASP A 134 13.17 21.40 1.33
N LEU A 135 11.88 21.30 1.60
CA LEU A 135 10.92 20.57 0.80
C LEU A 135 10.27 21.48 -0.25
N PRO A 136 9.73 20.94 -1.35
CA PRO A 136 8.87 21.71 -2.23
C PRO A 136 7.72 22.32 -1.43
N LYS A 137 7.40 23.60 -1.64
CA LYS A 137 6.36 24.32 -0.89
C LYS A 137 5.01 23.59 -0.87
N SER A 138 4.65 22.89 -1.94
CA SER A 138 3.41 22.13 -2.00
C SER A 138 3.34 20.94 -1.03
N PHE A 139 4.48 20.45 -0.54
CA PHE A 139 4.60 19.37 0.44
C PHE A 139 4.63 19.89 1.88
N THR A 140 4.70 21.21 2.08
CA THR A 140 4.78 21.84 3.41
C THR A 140 3.51 22.56 3.82
N VAL A 141 2.51 22.59 2.93
CA VAL A 141 1.22 23.26 3.16
C VAL A 141 0.07 22.25 3.07
N GLY A 142 -0.93 22.45 3.91
CA GLY A 142 -2.13 21.61 3.97
C GLY A 142 -2.88 21.85 5.26
N ASP A 143 -4.21 21.76 5.21
CA ASP A 143 -5.10 21.87 6.36
C ASP A 143 -6.23 20.86 6.16
N LEU A 144 -6.47 20.00 7.14
CA LEU A 144 -7.50 18.95 7.07
C LEU A 144 -8.92 19.51 6.88
N GLN A 145 -9.17 20.75 7.31
CA GLN A 145 -10.49 21.38 7.26
C GLN A 145 -10.68 22.29 6.05
N LYS A 146 -9.59 22.68 5.38
CA LYS A 146 -9.63 23.63 4.28
C LYS A 146 -8.88 23.11 3.06
N PHE A 147 -9.65 22.76 2.03
CA PHE A 147 -9.13 22.40 0.72
C PHE A 147 -8.24 23.49 0.12
N SER A 148 -7.14 23.10 -0.51
CA SER A 148 -6.22 23.99 -1.20
C SER A 148 -5.52 23.32 -2.38
N TRP A 149 -5.54 23.96 -3.55
CA TRP A 149 -4.78 23.53 -4.73
C TRP A 149 -3.26 23.67 -4.57
N ASP A 150 -2.80 24.48 -3.61
CA ASP A 150 -1.37 24.63 -3.31
C ASP A 150 -0.81 23.45 -2.51
N SER A 151 -1.67 22.64 -1.89
CA SER A 151 -1.28 21.48 -1.09
C SER A 151 -1.25 20.24 -1.96
N ALA A 152 -0.07 19.63 -2.10
CA ALA A 152 0.07 18.35 -2.77
C ALA A 152 -0.85 17.31 -2.14
N TRP A 153 -0.89 17.22 -0.81
CA TRP A 153 -1.78 16.31 -0.10
C TRP A 153 -3.24 16.44 -0.56
N TRP A 154 -3.79 17.65 -0.64
CA TRP A 154 -5.17 17.84 -1.14
C TRP A 154 -5.36 17.47 -2.60
N VAL A 155 -4.38 17.76 -3.46
CA VAL A 155 -4.45 17.38 -4.89
C VAL A 155 -4.46 15.86 -5.04
N PHE A 156 -3.63 15.15 -4.29
CA PHE A 156 -3.61 13.68 -4.27
C PHE A 156 -4.94 13.11 -3.76
N ASN A 157 -5.47 13.65 -2.66
CA ASN A 157 -6.79 13.27 -2.11
C ASN A 157 -7.92 13.48 -3.12
N PHE A 158 -7.91 14.62 -3.82
CA PHE A 158 -8.93 14.92 -4.83
C PHE A 158 -8.90 13.90 -5.97
N VAL A 159 -7.70 13.57 -6.47
CA VAL A 159 -7.53 12.57 -7.55
C VAL A 159 -7.92 11.17 -7.07
N ALA A 160 -7.55 10.77 -5.85
CA ALA A 160 -7.91 9.46 -5.32
C ALA A 160 -9.42 9.31 -5.12
N ASN A 161 -10.13 10.38 -4.76
CA ASN A 161 -11.58 10.37 -4.56
C ASN A 161 -12.37 10.17 -5.87
N ILE A 162 -11.82 10.60 -7.02
CA ILE A 162 -12.48 10.44 -8.33
C ILE A 162 -12.11 9.14 -9.06
N ALA A 163 -11.12 8.39 -8.56
CA ALA A 163 -10.56 7.19 -9.18
C ALA A 163 -11.30 5.91 -8.74
#